data_AF-A0A2N2MAL9-F1
#
_entry.id   AF-A0A2N2MAL9-F1
#
_cell.length_a   1.000
_cell.length_b   1.000
_cell.length_c   1.000
_cell.angle_alpha   90.00
_cell.angle_beta   90.00
_cell.angle_gamma   90.00
#
_symmetry.space_group_name_H-M   'P 1'
#
loop_
_entity.id
_entity.type
_entity.pdbx_description
1 polymer ?
#
loop_
_entity_poly.entity_id
_entity_poly.type
_entity_poly.pdbx_seq_one_letter_code
_entity_poly.pdbx_strand_id
1 'polypeptide(L)'
;MINTATPLSWKQIVKYAVIGILIVAVFLSALVGAYYYVGVMGNGGPDALIAAIPVGLFLYMLIISGYVSFFMVKLAEGKGKLSWPWAVLGFILTFGFAVSFPLVFSFLFPYDIPAIFSFFAPFLSTPITVLLMNIGRKPSASARKKRKSHSRQAVNISDQSEK
;
A
#
# COMPACT_ATOMS: atom_id res chain seq x y z
N MET A 1 24.10 -8.23 11.78
CA MET A 1 24.12 -8.20 10.31
C MET A 1 23.59 -6.86 9.83
N ILE A 2 24.41 -6.06 9.15
CA ILE A 2 24.01 -4.76 8.60
C ILE A 2 23.31 -5.05 7.27
N ASN A 3 22.00 -4.82 7.21
CA ASN A 3 21.19 -5.03 6.01
C ASN A 3 21.62 -4.04 4.93
N THR A 4 22.29 -4.52 3.89
CA THR A 4 22.57 -3.80 2.63
C THR A 4 21.33 -3.78 1.74
N ALA A 5 20.18 -3.35 2.30
CA ALA A 5 18.98 -3.17 1.50
C ALA A 5 19.20 -1.97 0.56
N THR A 6 19.45 -2.25 -0.71
CA THR A 6 19.50 -1.21 -1.75
C THR A 6 18.15 -0.48 -1.78
N PRO A 7 18.15 0.87 -1.75
CA PRO A 7 16.92 1.64 -1.81
C PRO A 7 16.14 1.28 -3.09
N LEU A 8 14.82 1.12 -2.95
CA LEU A 8 13.94 0.89 -4.10
C LEU A 8 14.09 2.05 -5.09
N SER A 9 14.54 1.72 -6.30
CA SER A 9 14.54 2.67 -7.41
C SER A 9 13.11 3.00 -7.82
N TRP A 10 12.90 4.20 -8.37
CA TRP A 10 11.60 4.61 -8.92
C TRP A 10 11.03 3.58 -9.93
N LYS A 11 11.91 2.98 -10.76
CA LYS A 11 11.55 1.92 -11.71
C LYS A 11 10.95 0.69 -11.02
N GLN A 12 11.46 0.30 -9.86
CA GLN A 12 10.93 -0.83 -9.09
C GLN A 12 9.57 -0.49 -8.48
N ILE A 13 9.39 0.73 -7.95
CA ILE A 13 8.10 1.19 -7.41
C ILE A 13 7.03 1.13 -8.50
N VAL A 14 7.33 1.66 -9.69
CA VAL A 14 6.42 1.61 -10.85
C VAL A 14 6.14 0.16 -11.24
N LYS A 15 7.16 -0.71 -11.29
CA LYS A 15 6.97 -2.13 -11.59
C LYS A 15 6.01 -2.81 -10.62
N TYR A 16 6.17 -2.58 -9.32
CA TYR A 16 5.23 -3.09 -8.33
C TYR A 16 3.84 -2.48 -8.51
N ALA A 17 3.70 -1.17 -8.70
CA ALA A 17 2.39 -0.57 -8.94
C ALA A 17 1.66 -1.23 -10.14
N VAL A 18 2.38 -1.48 -11.24
CA VAL A 18 1.85 -2.18 -12.41
C VAL A 18 1.43 -3.62 -12.08
N ILE A 19 2.24 -4.38 -11.33
CA ILE A 19 1.87 -5.74 -10.90
C ILE A 19 0.59 -5.71 -10.06
N GLY A 20 0.45 -4.75 -9.14
CA GLY A 20 -0.76 -4.59 -8.34
C GLY A 20 -2.00 -4.29 -9.19
N ILE A 21 -1.86 -3.41 -10.18
CA ILE A 21 -2.93 -3.10 -11.15
C ILE A 21 -3.31 -4.34 -11.96
N LEU A 22 -2.32 -5.14 -12.40
CA LEU A 22 -2.58 -6.39 -13.13
C LEU A 22 -3.34 -7.40 -12.27
N ILE A 23 -2.99 -7.55 -10.98
CA ILE A 23 -3.73 -8.40 -10.04
C ILE A 23 -5.19 -7.94 -9.97
N VAL A 24 -5.43 -6.66 -9.75
CA VAL A 24 -6.78 -6.08 -9.70
C VAL A 24 -7.53 -6.32 -11.02
N ALA A 25 -6.89 -6.10 -12.16
CA ALA A 25 -7.50 -6.28 -13.48
C ALA A 25 -7.88 -7.75 -13.75
N VAL A 26 -7.05 -8.71 -13.35
CA VAL A 26 -7.34 -10.15 -13.48
C VAL A 26 -8.58 -10.52 -12.67
N PHE A 27 -8.66 -10.08 -11.41
CA PHE A 27 -9.81 -10.40 -10.57
C PHE A 27 -11.08 -9.67 -11.01
N LEU A 28 -10.99 -8.42 -11.48
CA LEU A 28 -12.12 -7.72 -12.10
C LEU A 28 -12.61 -8.44 -13.36
N SER A 29 -11.69 -8.88 -14.22
CA SER A 29 -12.04 -9.63 -15.44
C SER A 29 -12.70 -10.96 -15.10
N ALA A 30 -12.23 -11.66 -14.06
CA ALA A 30 -12.86 -12.88 -13.56
C ALA A 30 -14.28 -12.61 -13.02
N LEU A 31 -14.48 -11.50 -12.30
CA LEU A 31 -15.80 -11.10 -11.80
C LEU A 31 -16.77 -10.78 -12.95
N VAL A 32 -16.33 -10.02 -13.95
CA VAL A 32 -17.12 -9.71 -15.15
C VAL A 32 -17.43 -10.98 -15.96
N GLY A 33 -16.45 -11.88 -16.09
CA GLY A 33 -16.64 -13.17 -16.75
C GLY A 33 -17.67 -14.04 -16.02
N ALA A 34 -17.62 -14.09 -14.68
CA ALA A 34 -18.63 -14.77 -13.87
C ALA A 34 -20.02 -14.15 -14.05
N TYR A 35 -20.12 -12.82 -14.07
CA TYR A 35 -21.38 -12.12 -14.36
C TYR A 35 -21.96 -12.50 -15.72
N TYR A 36 -21.15 -12.51 -16.77
CA TYR A 36 -21.61 -12.87 -18.10
C TYR A 36 -21.98 -14.34 -18.22
N TYR A 37 -21.15 -15.24 -17.69
CA TYR A 37 -21.37 -16.68 -17.80
C TYR A 37 -22.53 -17.17 -16.94
N VAL A 38 -22.67 -16.67 -15.70
CA VAL A 38 -23.69 -17.14 -14.75
C VAL A 38 -24.99 -16.34 -14.86
N GLY A 39 -24.91 -15.03 -15.13
CA GLY A 39 -26.08 -14.15 -15.18
C GLY A 39 -26.69 -14.01 -16.57
N VAL A 40 -25.87 -13.92 -17.63
CA VAL A 40 -26.36 -13.62 -19.00
C VAL A 40 -26.51 -14.89 -19.85
N MET A 41 -25.53 -15.81 -19.80
CA MET A 41 -25.55 -17.04 -20.61
C MET A 41 -26.06 -18.27 -19.87
N GLY A 42 -25.80 -18.38 -18.57
CA GLY A 42 -26.25 -19.48 -17.73
C GLY A 42 -27.65 -19.19 -17.20
N ASN A 43 -28.56 -20.15 -17.30
CA ASN A 43 -29.86 -20.11 -16.61
C ASN A 43 -29.75 -20.13 -15.06
N GLY A 44 -28.59 -19.78 -14.48
CA GLY A 44 -28.33 -19.81 -13.05
C GLY A 44 -28.96 -18.64 -12.28
N GLY A 45 -29.38 -17.59 -12.99
CA GLY A 45 -30.00 -16.42 -12.38
C GLY A 45 -29.07 -15.66 -11.43
N PRO A 46 -29.57 -14.62 -10.76
CA PRO A 46 -28.79 -13.84 -9.80
C PRO A 46 -28.31 -14.68 -8.59
N ASP A 47 -29.03 -15.74 -8.22
CA ASP A 47 -28.72 -16.56 -7.04
C ASP A 47 -27.41 -17.35 -7.18
N ALA A 48 -27.15 -17.89 -8.37
CA ALA A 48 -25.88 -18.59 -8.65
C ALA A 48 -24.69 -17.62 -8.68
N LEU A 49 -24.91 -16.37 -9.07
CA LEU A 49 -23.90 -15.32 -9.05
C LEU A 49 -23.54 -14.94 -7.61
N ILE A 50 -24.57 -14.71 -6.78
CA ILE A 50 -24.44 -14.39 -5.36
C ILE A 50 -23.67 -15.48 -4.60
N ALA A 51 -23.83 -16.75 -4.99
CA ALA A 51 -23.09 -17.86 -4.38
C ALA A 51 -21.60 -17.89 -4.75
N ALA A 52 -21.22 -17.45 -5.95
CA ALA A 52 -19.84 -17.52 -6.45
C ALA A 52 -18.98 -16.30 -6.07
N ILE A 53 -19.60 -15.12 -5.92
CA ILE A 53 -18.92 -13.86 -5.60
C ILE A 53 -18.08 -13.95 -4.30
N PRO A 54 -18.58 -14.48 -3.16
CA PRO A 54 -17.85 -14.45 -1.89
C PRO A 54 -16.51 -15.18 -1.94
N VAL A 55 -16.44 -16.31 -2.64
CA VAL A 55 -15.21 -17.13 -2.73
C VAL A 55 -14.13 -16.38 -3.54
N GLY A 56 -14.51 -15.84 -4.70
CA GLY A 56 -13.60 -15.04 -5.53
C GLY A 56 -13.12 -13.77 -4.82
N LEU A 57 -14.02 -13.10 -4.10
CA LEU A 57 -13.70 -11.91 -3.33
C LEU A 57 -12.73 -12.20 -2.18
N PHE A 58 -12.95 -13.30 -1.45
CA PHE A 58 -12.07 -13.70 -0.35
C PHE A 58 -10.65 -14.02 -0.83
N LEU A 59 -10.55 -14.74 -1.95
CA LEU A 59 -9.26 -15.05 -2.57
C LEU A 59 -8.54 -13.77 -3.01
N TYR A 60 -9.27 -12.84 -3.64
CA TYR A 60 -8.76 -11.51 -3.98
C TYR A 60 -8.25 -10.77 -2.75
N MET A 61 -9.04 -10.70 -1.67
CA MET A 61 -8.70 -10.02 -0.42
C MET A 61 -7.38 -10.52 0.18
N LEU A 62 -7.20 -11.84 0.23
CA LEU A 62 -5.97 -12.44 0.76
C LEU A 62 -4.76 -12.10 -0.12
N ILE A 63 -4.88 -12.29 -1.43
CA ILE A 63 -3.78 -12.06 -2.37
C ILE A 63 -3.38 -10.58 -2.39
N ILE A 64 -4.35 -9.66 -2.48
CA ILE A 64 -4.06 -8.23 -2.55
C ILE A 64 -3.50 -7.70 -1.23
N SER A 65 -3.98 -8.20 -0.08
CA SER A 65 -3.46 -7.80 1.23
C SER A 65 -2.03 -8.32 1.45
N GLY A 66 -1.75 -9.56 1.05
CA GLY A 66 -0.40 -10.11 1.05
C GLY A 66 0.53 -9.34 0.11
N TYR A 67 0.04 -8.98 -1.08
CA TYR A 67 0.77 -8.17 -2.05
C TYR A 67 1.14 -6.78 -1.50
N VAL A 68 0.17 -6.05 -0.93
CA VAL A 68 0.42 -4.74 -0.32
C VAL A 68 1.38 -4.86 0.86
N SER A 69 1.23 -5.88 1.71
CA SER A 69 2.16 -6.16 2.81
C SER A 69 3.60 -6.35 2.32
N PHE A 70 3.80 -7.17 1.29
CA PHE A 70 5.11 -7.36 0.65
C PHE A 70 5.67 -6.06 0.08
N PHE A 71 4.84 -5.27 -0.60
CA PHE A 71 5.24 -3.98 -1.14
C PHE A 71 5.68 -3.01 -0.02
N MET A 72 4.98 -3.00 1.12
CA MET A 72 5.33 -2.19 2.28
C MET A 72 6.63 -2.62 2.95
N VAL A 73 6.92 -3.93 2.99
CA VAL A 73 8.22 -4.44 3.43
C VAL A 73 9.34 -3.86 2.58
N LYS A 74 9.22 -3.94 1.26
CA LYS A 74 10.27 -3.42 0.36
C LYS A 74 10.43 -1.91 0.47
N LEU A 75 9.33 -1.19 0.67
CA LEU A 75 9.34 0.26 0.87
C LEU A 75 9.95 0.67 2.22
N ALA A 76 9.71 -0.10 3.28
CA ALA A 76 10.31 0.09 4.59
C ALA A 76 11.82 -0.21 4.58
N GLU A 77 12.22 -1.33 3.96
CA GLU A 77 13.63 -1.74 3.78
C GLU A 77 14.42 -0.65 3.05
N GLY A 78 13.89 -0.14 1.93
CA GLY A 78 14.52 0.94 1.17
C GLY A 78 14.61 2.27 1.90
N LYS A 79 13.86 2.46 2.99
CA LYS A 79 13.93 3.64 3.88
C LYS A 79 14.74 3.39 5.15
N GLY A 80 15.31 2.20 5.33
CA GLY A 80 16.06 1.82 6.54
C GLY A 80 15.18 1.69 7.80
N LYS A 81 13.89 1.38 7.63
CA LYS A 81 12.95 1.19 8.74
C LYS A 81 12.78 -0.29 9.05
N LEU A 82 12.36 -0.60 10.28
CA LEU A 82 11.96 -1.94 10.67
C LEU A 82 10.79 -2.39 9.77
N SER A 83 10.98 -3.44 8.96
CA SER A 83 10.03 -3.83 7.91
C SER A 83 8.77 -4.51 8.44
N TRP A 84 8.90 -5.28 9.52
CA TRP A 84 7.81 -6.10 10.07
C TRP A 84 6.54 -5.31 10.45
N PRO A 85 6.60 -4.19 11.19
CA PRO A 85 5.41 -3.42 11.53
C PRO A 85 4.69 -2.85 10.30
N TRP A 86 5.43 -2.48 9.25
CA TRP A 86 4.83 -1.93 8.02
C TRP A 86 4.17 -3.02 7.17
N ALA A 87 4.69 -4.24 7.21
CA ALA A 87 4.06 -5.41 6.61
C ALA A 87 2.68 -5.65 7.24
N VAL A 88 2.66 -5.77 8.57
CA VAL A 88 1.44 -6.01 9.35
C VAL A 88 0.44 -4.87 9.16
N LEU A 89 0.91 -3.63 9.21
CA LEU A 89 0.05 -2.47 9.00
C LEU A 89 -0.54 -2.46 7.59
N GLY A 90 0.27 -2.69 6.55
CA GLY A 90 -0.21 -2.74 5.16
C GLY A 90 -1.24 -3.85 4.93
N PHE A 91 -1.02 -5.02 5.55
CA PHE A 91 -1.96 -6.13 5.50
C PHE A 91 -3.29 -5.77 6.17
N ILE A 92 -3.25 -5.33 7.44
CA ILE A 92 -4.46 -5.02 8.22
C ILE A 92 -5.26 -3.90 7.55
N LEU A 93 -4.59 -2.85 7.07
CA LEU A 93 -5.28 -1.73 6.44
C LEU A 93 -5.96 -2.16 5.13
N THR A 94 -5.28 -2.95 4.30
CA THR A 94 -5.84 -3.41 3.02
C THR A 94 -6.98 -4.38 3.25
N PHE A 95 -6.81 -5.35 4.14
CA PHE A 95 -7.85 -6.32 4.48
C PHE A 95 -9.05 -5.64 5.13
N GLY A 96 -8.80 -4.75 6.09
CA GLY A 96 -9.82 -3.95 6.76
C GLY A 96 -10.62 -3.11 5.77
N PHE A 97 -9.96 -2.38 4.86
CA PHE A 97 -10.69 -1.64 3.82
C PHE A 97 -11.45 -2.56 2.88
N ALA A 98 -10.87 -3.68 2.46
CA ALA A 98 -11.55 -4.59 1.56
C ALA A 98 -12.84 -5.17 2.18
N VAL A 99 -12.87 -5.40 3.50
CA VAL A 99 -14.06 -5.88 4.21
C VAL A 99 -15.02 -4.73 4.52
N SER A 100 -14.52 -3.63 5.07
CA SER A 100 -15.34 -2.52 5.56
C SER A 100 -15.94 -1.67 4.45
N PHE A 101 -15.26 -1.48 3.31
CA PHE A 101 -15.81 -0.66 2.21
C PHE A 101 -17.11 -1.25 1.67
N PRO A 102 -17.15 -2.53 1.22
CA PRO A 102 -18.39 -3.15 0.78
C PRO A 102 -19.49 -3.07 1.85
N LEU A 103 -19.16 -3.30 3.13
CA LEU A 103 -20.14 -3.24 4.21
C LEU A 103 -20.75 -1.84 4.39
N VAL A 104 -19.93 -0.79 4.38
CA VAL A 104 -20.38 0.60 4.53
C VAL A 104 -21.24 1.02 3.34
N PHE A 105 -20.82 0.68 2.12
CA PHE A 105 -21.53 1.06 0.91
C PHE A 105 -22.73 0.15 0.59
N SER A 106 -22.83 -1.02 1.21
CA SER A 106 -24.02 -1.90 1.12
C SER A 106 -25.29 -1.22 1.64
N PHE A 107 -25.16 -0.29 2.59
CA PHE A 107 -26.29 0.51 3.07
C PHE A 107 -26.79 1.53 2.03
N LEU A 108 -25.91 1.98 1.13
CA LEU A 108 -26.21 3.03 0.14
C LEU A 108 -26.59 2.45 -1.23
N PHE A 109 -26.09 1.27 -1.58
CA PHE A 109 -26.30 0.62 -2.87
C PHE A 109 -26.84 -0.80 -2.67
N PRO A 110 -28.11 -1.08 -3.06
CA PRO A 110 -28.66 -2.42 -2.97
C PRO A 110 -28.05 -3.35 -4.04
N TYR A 111 -27.79 -4.60 -3.65
CA TYR A 111 -27.24 -5.71 -4.46
C TYR A 111 -25.81 -5.52 -5.01
N ASP A 112 -25.05 -6.64 -5.12
CA ASP A 112 -23.73 -6.98 -5.73
C ASP A 112 -22.67 -5.91 -6.11
N ILE A 113 -23.08 -4.68 -6.40
CA ILE A 113 -22.28 -3.47 -6.58
C ILE A 113 -21.31 -3.21 -5.40
N PRO A 114 -21.68 -3.45 -4.11
CA PRO A 114 -20.77 -3.18 -3.01
C PRO A 114 -19.45 -3.96 -3.07
N ALA A 115 -19.46 -5.15 -3.66
CA ALA A 115 -18.28 -6.01 -3.79
C ALA A 115 -17.18 -5.37 -4.65
N ILE A 116 -17.56 -4.52 -5.62
CA ILE A 116 -16.62 -3.79 -6.48
C ILE A 116 -15.78 -2.80 -5.65
N PHE A 117 -16.30 -2.30 -4.54
CA PHE A 117 -15.54 -1.37 -3.69
C PHE A 117 -14.33 -2.02 -3.00
N SER A 118 -14.32 -3.35 -2.84
CA SER A 118 -13.14 -4.10 -2.36
C SER A 118 -11.92 -3.88 -3.25
N PHE A 119 -12.11 -3.63 -4.55
CA PHE A 119 -11.03 -3.41 -5.50
C PHE A 119 -10.29 -2.09 -5.26
N PHE A 120 -10.92 -1.15 -4.58
CA PHE A 120 -10.32 0.14 -4.23
C PHE A 120 -9.47 0.07 -2.96
N ALA A 121 -9.61 -0.97 -2.14
CA ALA A 121 -8.86 -1.15 -0.90
C ALA A 121 -7.34 -0.92 -1.04
N PRO A 122 -6.60 -1.51 -2.00
CA PRO A 122 -5.17 -1.26 -2.15
C PRO A 122 -4.82 0.20 -2.52
N PHE A 123 -5.71 0.89 -3.23
CA PHE A 123 -5.51 2.29 -3.65
C PHE A 123 -5.73 3.27 -2.49
N LEU A 124 -6.50 2.89 -1.47
CA LEU A 124 -6.68 3.65 -0.24
C LEU A 124 -5.63 3.29 0.81
N SER A 125 -5.39 1.99 1.01
CA SER A 125 -4.45 1.52 2.04
C SER A 125 -3.02 1.96 1.76
N THR A 126 -2.56 1.82 0.52
CA THR A 126 -1.17 2.07 0.14
C THR A 126 -0.74 3.51 0.40
N PRO A 127 -1.46 4.55 -0.06
CA PRO A 127 -1.10 5.94 0.24
C PRO A 127 -1.13 6.26 1.73
N ILE A 128 -2.12 5.74 2.47
CA ILE A 128 -2.22 5.96 3.92
C ILE A 128 -1.02 5.35 4.64
N THR A 129 -0.66 4.10 4.34
CA THR A 129 0.52 3.46 4.94
C THR A 129 1.80 4.21 4.58
N VAL A 130 1.96 4.66 3.33
CA VAL A 130 3.11 5.47 2.90
C VAL A 130 3.18 6.81 3.63
N LEU A 131 2.03 7.47 3.82
CA LEU A 131 1.93 8.75 4.52
C LEU A 131 2.27 8.60 6.01
N LEU A 132 1.72 7.59 6.68
CA LEU A 132 2.09 7.20 8.06
C LEU A 132 3.58 6.91 8.17
N MET A 133 4.16 6.24 7.17
CA MET A 133 5.59 6.00 7.10
C MET A 133 6.42 7.28 6.96
N ASN A 134 5.87 8.38 6.46
CA ASN A 134 6.61 9.63 6.28
C ASN A 134 6.48 10.61 7.47
N ILE A 135 5.45 10.50 8.30
CA ILE A 135 5.17 11.42 9.42
C ILE A 135 6.27 11.45 10.50
N GLY A 136 7.11 10.41 10.61
CA GLY A 136 8.18 10.33 11.63
C GLY A 136 9.50 11.05 11.32
N ARG A 137 9.65 11.72 10.17
CA ARG A 137 10.88 12.49 9.86
C ARG A 137 10.81 13.90 10.46
N LYS A 138 10.90 14.02 11.79
CA LYS A 138 11.42 15.28 12.36
C LYS A 138 12.89 15.35 11.99
N PRO A 139 13.40 16.43 11.36
CA PRO A 139 14.83 16.63 11.22
C PRO A 139 15.43 16.61 12.62
N SER A 140 16.23 15.58 12.92
CA SER A 140 16.91 15.46 14.20
C SER A 140 17.72 16.74 14.44
N ALA A 141 17.47 17.40 15.57
CA ALA A 141 18.16 18.60 16.00
C ALA A 141 19.70 18.43 16.07
N SER A 142 20.22 17.20 15.94
CA SER A 142 21.66 16.94 15.83
C SER A 142 22.28 17.46 14.52
N ALA A 143 21.51 17.55 13.42
CA ALA A 143 21.99 18.16 12.17
C ALA A 143 22.16 19.69 12.31
N ARG A 144 21.36 20.33 13.18
CA ARG A 144 21.49 21.77 13.49
C ARG A 144 22.70 22.05 14.40
N LYS A 145 23.09 21.11 15.25
CA LYS A 145 24.28 21.23 16.13
C LYS A 145 25.58 21.12 15.34
N LYS A 146 25.66 20.25 14.33
CA LYS A 146 26.84 20.12 13.45
C LYS A 146 27.09 21.36 12.58
N ARG A 147 26.03 22.03 12.11
CA ARG A 147 26.15 23.32 11.39
C ARG A 147 26.63 24.48 12.29
N LYS A 148 26.19 24.52 13.56
CA LYS A 148 26.64 25.55 14.52
C LYS A 148 28.09 25.34 15.01
N SER A 149 28.61 24.10 15.06
CA SER A 149 30.01 23.90 15.45
C SER A 149 30.98 24.20 14.30
N HIS A 150 30.63 23.86 13.05
CA HIS A 150 31.46 24.22 11.90
C HIS A 150 31.47 25.72 11.62
N SER A 151 30.35 26.44 11.81
CA SER A 151 30.36 27.90 11.65
C SER A 151 31.21 28.60 12.72
N ARG A 152 31.31 28.05 13.93
CA ARG A 152 32.19 28.60 14.98
C ARG A 152 33.67 28.29 14.75
N GLN A 153 34.01 27.15 14.15
CA GLN A 153 35.40 26.88 13.76
C GLN A 153 35.88 27.75 12.60
N ALA A 154 35.00 28.07 11.63
CA ALA A 154 35.38 28.93 10.51
C ALA A 154 35.68 30.38 10.93
N VAL A 155 34.94 30.91 11.92
CA VAL A 155 35.17 32.27 12.45
C VAL A 155 36.47 32.38 13.26
N ASN A 156 36.90 31.31 13.91
CA ASN A 156 38.10 31.35 14.75
C ASN A 156 39.42 31.24 13.96
N ILE A 157 39.35 30.86 12.68
CA ILE A 157 40.54 30.71 11.81
C ILE A 157 40.87 32.05 11.12
N SER A 158 39.86 32.89 10.84
CA SER A 158 40.09 34.21 10.24
C SER A 158 40.74 35.22 11.18
N ASP A 159 40.59 35.07 12.49
CA ASP A 159 41.11 36.02 13.50
C ASP A 159 42.59 35.80 13.84
N GLN A 160 43.20 34.69 13.41
CA GLN A 160 44.61 34.38 13.67
C GLN A 160 45.54 34.69 12.48
N SER A 161 45.00 35.21 11.38
CA SER A 161 45.77 35.55 10.18
C SER A 161 46.20 37.03 10.11
N GLU A 162 45.86 37.86 11.10
CA GLU A 162 46.15 39.30 11.14
C GLU A 162 47.17 39.73 12.22
N LYS A 163 47.96 38.79 12.76
CA LYS A 163 49.13 39.11 13.61
C LYS A 163 50.42 38.66 12.94
#